data_AF-A0A7S1EXG2-F1
#
_entry.id   AF-A0A7S1EXG2-F1
#
_cell.length_a   1.000
_cell.length_b   1.000
_cell.length_c   1.000
_cell.angle_alpha   90.00
_cell.angle_beta   90.00
_cell.angle_gamma   90.00
#
_symmetry.space_group_name_H-M   'P 1'
#
loop_
_entity.id
_entity.type
_entity.pdbx_description
1 polymer ?
#
loop_
_entity_poly.entity_id
_entity_poly.type
_entity_poly.pdbx_seq_one_letter_code
_entity_poly.pdbx_strand_id
1 'polypeptide(L)'
;AQGPILCCIVLIAWSLSICVVLREVIDFVSCVTVLCDREVERIQIVSSLQRFHLQAVPVHRMIWAWTLGFVQASVAVILLWYGSKWLVTTTSPSELVLNAVALTYVMEIDELIFQAIVPKQVSVIISNLDPLALYSGRPRFLREEIPFRAITSAFVIFIFVVIFSTTFLEDHHEHVQAVARSLDCDNPV
;
A
#
# COMPACT_ATOMS: atom_id res chain seq x y z
N ALA A 1 -9.90 -13.63 -26.93
CA ALA A 1 -10.74 -12.83 -26.02
C ALA A 1 -10.41 -12.99 -24.52
N GLN A 2 -9.50 -13.87 -24.08
CA GLN A 2 -9.22 -14.10 -22.65
C GLN A 2 -8.13 -13.16 -22.05
N GLY A 3 -7.29 -12.54 -22.86
CA GLY A 3 -6.20 -11.66 -22.41
C GLY A 3 -6.64 -10.44 -21.57
N PRO A 4 -7.67 -9.68 -21.99
CA PRO A 4 -8.09 -8.47 -21.27
C PRO A 4 -8.61 -8.76 -19.86
N ILE A 5 -9.36 -9.85 -19.67
CA ILE A 5 -9.93 -10.23 -18.37
C ILE A 5 -8.83 -10.61 -17.39
N LEU A 6 -7.84 -11.39 -17.83
CA LEU A 6 -6.68 -11.75 -17.00
C LEU A 6 -5.87 -10.51 -16.60
N CYS A 7 -5.65 -9.59 -17.55
CA CYS A 7 -4.97 -8.33 -17.27
C CYS A 7 -5.70 -7.51 -16.20
N CYS A 8 -7.03 -7.38 -16.29
CA CYS A 8 -7.83 -6.69 -15.28
C CYS A 8 -7.73 -7.36 -13.90
N ILE A 9 -7.84 -8.69 -13.83
CA ILE A 9 -7.73 -9.42 -12.55
C ILE A 9 -6.37 -9.18 -11.90
N VAL A 10 -5.29 -9.24 -12.66
CA VAL A 10 -3.93 -9.04 -12.12
C VAL A 10 -3.69 -7.59 -11.72
N LEU A 11 -4.19 -6.61 -12.48
CA LEU A 11 -4.14 -5.18 -12.09
C LEU A 11 -4.94 -4.90 -10.81
N ILE A 12 -6.10 -5.54 -10.66
CA ILE A 12 -6.90 -5.45 -9.42
C ILE A 12 -6.11 -6.03 -8.26
N ALA A 13 -5.54 -7.23 -8.43
CA ALA A 13 -4.74 -7.87 -7.38
C ALA A 13 -3.53 -7.00 -6.98
N TRP A 14 -2.79 -6.47 -7.96
CA TRP A 14 -1.66 -5.57 -7.73
C TRP A 14 -2.07 -4.29 -6.97
N SER A 15 -3.18 -3.66 -7.40
CA SER A 15 -3.69 -2.45 -6.75
C SER A 15 -4.16 -2.74 -5.32
N LEU A 16 -4.78 -3.90 -5.08
CA LEU A 16 -5.16 -4.33 -3.75
C LEU A 16 -3.95 -4.52 -2.84
N SER A 17 -2.88 -5.15 -3.33
CA SER A 17 -1.64 -5.33 -2.56
C SER A 17 -1.04 -4.00 -2.13
N ILE A 18 -0.96 -3.01 -3.03
CA ILE A 18 -0.50 -1.65 -2.69
C ILE A 18 -1.41 -0.99 -1.63
N CYS A 19 -2.72 -1.23 -1.71
CA CYS A 19 -3.66 -0.64 -0.77
C CYS A 19 -3.68 -1.29 0.61
N VAL A 20 -3.18 -2.50 0.75
CA VAL A 20 -2.87 -3.06 2.07
C VAL A 20 -1.74 -2.25 2.69
N VAL A 21 -0.63 -2.07 1.96
CA VAL A 21 0.53 -1.30 2.44
C VAL A 21 0.15 0.14 2.81
N LEU A 22 -0.61 0.83 1.95
CA LEU A 22 -1.05 2.20 2.25
C LEU A 22 -1.95 2.29 3.49
N ARG A 23 -2.81 1.29 3.73
CA ARG A 23 -3.65 1.25 4.94
C ARG A 23 -2.79 1.07 6.19
N GLU A 24 -1.83 0.16 6.15
CA GLU A 24 -0.91 -0.08 7.26
C GLU A 24 -0.12 1.18 7.62
N VAL A 25 0.39 1.90 6.60
CA VAL A 25 1.07 3.20 6.80
C VAL A 25 0.14 4.23 7.43
N ILE A 26 -1.08 4.37 6.92
CA ILE A 26 -2.05 5.35 7.43
C ILE A 26 -2.45 5.01 8.87
N ASP A 27 -2.67 3.75 9.17
CA ASP A 27 -3.06 3.30 10.51
C ASP A 27 -1.89 3.49 11.49
N PHE A 28 -0.66 3.18 11.09
CA PHE A 28 0.54 3.47 11.87
C PHE A 28 0.69 4.97 12.18
N VAL A 29 0.63 5.82 11.16
CA VAL A 29 0.73 7.27 11.34
C VAL A 29 -0.41 7.79 12.21
N SER A 30 -1.64 7.32 11.98
CA SER A 30 -2.82 7.70 12.80
C SER A 30 -2.62 7.30 14.27
N CYS A 31 -2.13 6.10 14.55
CA CYS A 31 -1.85 5.65 15.92
C CYS A 31 -0.78 6.51 16.60
N VAL A 32 0.32 6.78 15.91
CA VAL A 32 1.39 7.66 16.44
C VAL A 32 0.86 9.08 16.68
N THR A 33 -0.01 9.58 15.81
CA THR A 33 -0.60 10.92 15.98
C THR A 33 -1.50 11.04 17.20
N VAL A 34 -2.26 9.99 17.51
CA VAL A 34 -3.16 9.97 18.67
C VAL A 34 -2.40 9.75 19.98
N LEU A 35 -1.31 9.00 19.95
CA LEU A 35 -0.47 8.73 21.13
C LEU A 35 0.51 9.88 21.46
N CYS A 36 0.70 10.82 20.53
CA CYS A 36 1.57 11.96 20.75
C CYS A 36 0.86 12.95 21.69
N ASP A 37 1.35 13.06 22.93
CA ASP A 37 0.92 14.10 23.87
C ASP A 37 1.91 15.28 23.81
N ARG A 38 1.38 16.49 23.79
CA ARG A 38 2.16 17.74 23.64
C ARG A 38 2.81 18.14 24.97
N GLU A 39 2.37 17.57 26.09
CA GLU A 39 2.82 17.94 27.44
C GLU A 39 3.98 17.08 27.98
N VAL A 40 4.38 16.01 27.27
CA VAL A 40 5.38 15.04 27.78
C VAL A 40 6.68 15.07 26.98
N GLU A 41 7.78 15.48 27.61
CA GLU A 41 9.10 15.68 26.99
C GLU A 41 9.97 14.40 26.98
N ARG A 42 9.63 13.39 27.80
CA ARG A 42 10.34 12.11 27.90
C ARG A 42 9.38 10.93 27.91
N ILE A 43 9.75 9.85 27.20
CA ILE A 43 9.02 8.58 27.24
C ILE A 43 9.01 8.08 28.69
N GLN A 44 7.88 8.22 29.37
CA GLN A 44 7.70 7.65 30.70
C GLN A 44 7.18 6.23 30.52
N ILE A 45 8.09 5.28 30.70
CA ILE A 45 7.76 3.86 30.81
C ILE A 45 7.47 3.61 32.29
N VAL A 46 6.20 3.65 32.69
CA VAL A 46 5.83 3.35 34.07
C VAL A 46 5.72 1.83 34.20
N SER A 47 6.71 1.22 34.84
CA SER A 47 6.74 -0.22 35.13
C SER A 47 5.83 -0.52 36.32
N SER A 48 4.55 -0.80 36.07
CA SER A 48 3.63 -1.30 37.09
C SER A 48 3.56 -2.83 37.02
N LEU A 49 4.43 -3.49 37.80
CA LEU A 49 4.43 -4.90 38.24
C LEU A 49 4.28 -6.07 37.24
N GLN A 50 3.98 -5.88 35.96
CA GLN A 50 4.18 -6.88 34.89
C GLN A 50 3.84 -6.37 33.47
N ARG A 51 3.42 -5.10 33.32
CA ARG A 51 2.98 -4.53 32.04
C ARG A 51 3.65 -3.17 31.80
N PHE A 52 4.25 -3.01 30.64
CA PHE A 52 4.94 -1.78 30.24
C PHE A 52 3.94 -0.87 29.52
N HIS A 53 3.43 0.14 30.21
CA HIS A 53 2.59 1.18 29.58
C HIS A 53 3.46 2.29 28.99
N LEU A 54 3.38 2.47 27.67
CA LEU A 54 3.91 3.64 26.96
C LEU A 54 2.94 4.81 27.18
N GLN A 55 3.30 5.77 28.03
CA GLN A 55 2.37 6.83 28.45
C GLN A 55 2.30 8.02 27.46
N ALA A 56 3.39 8.35 26.76
CA ALA A 56 3.39 9.36 25.69
C ALA A 56 4.68 9.31 24.85
N VAL A 57 4.59 9.77 23.60
CA VAL A 57 5.71 9.87 22.65
C VAL A 57 5.99 11.35 22.33
N PRO A 58 7.26 11.81 22.34
CA PRO A 58 7.59 13.20 22.05
C PRO A 58 7.37 13.58 20.58
N VAL A 59 7.01 14.85 20.34
CA VAL A 59 6.67 15.44 19.03
C VAL A 59 7.77 15.28 17.97
N HIS A 60 9.04 15.20 18.37
CA HIS A 60 10.13 14.94 17.42
C HIS A 60 9.96 13.58 16.71
N ARG A 61 9.59 12.52 17.44
CA ARG A 61 9.38 11.18 16.87
C ARG A 61 8.13 11.13 15.97
N MET A 62 7.16 12.00 16.22
CA MET A 62 6.00 12.22 15.35
C MET A 62 6.43 12.78 13.99
N ILE A 63 7.33 13.77 13.95
CA ILE A 63 7.88 14.30 12.68
C ILE A 63 8.59 13.17 11.91
N TRP A 64 9.40 12.35 12.59
CA TRP A 64 10.04 11.18 11.96
C TRP A 64 9.03 10.16 11.45
N ALA A 65 7.99 9.85 12.22
CA ALA A 65 6.95 8.92 11.81
C ALA A 65 6.18 9.42 10.57
N TRP A 66 5.85 10.72 10.53
CA TRP A 66 5.23 11.34 9.36
C TRP A 66 6.16 11.34 8.14
N THR A 67 7.43 11.65 8.34
CA THR A 67 8.42 11.67 7.26
C THR A 67 8.59 10.27 6.67
N LEU A 68 8.72 9.26 7.53
CA LEU A 68 8.85 7.86 7.11
C LEU A 68 7.58 7.37 6.41
N GLY A 69 6.40 7.66 6.98
CA GLY A 69 5.12 7.30 6.36
C GLY A 69 4.90 7.97 5.01
N PHE A 70 5.32 9.23 4.86
CA PHE A 70 5.26 9.94 3.58
C PHE A 70 6.20 9.31 2.53
N VAL A 71 7.43 8.98 2.91
CA VAL A 71 8.38 8.30 2.01
C VAL A 71 7.81 6.95 1.58
N GLN A 72 7.30 6.14 2.52
CA GLN A 72 6.73 4.83 2.21
C GLN A 72 5.50 4.94 1.30
N ALA A 73 4.60 5.89 1.56
CA ALA A 73 3.45 6.16 0.69
C ALA A 73 3.88 6.61 -0.71
N SER A 74 4.93 7.45 -0.82
CA SER A 74 5.45 7.90 -2.12
C SER A 74 6.01 6.73 -2.94
N VAL A 75 6.77 5.82 -2.30
CA VAL A 75 7.30 4.62 -2.94
C VAL A 75 6.15 3.72 -3.40
N ALA A 76 5.12 3.53 -2.56
CA ALA A 76 3.94 2.74 -2.92
C ALA A 76 3.20 3.31 -4.14
N VAL A 77 3.02 4.63 -4.23
CA VAL A 77 2.37 5.28 -5.38
C VAL A 77 3.21 5.15 -6.65
N ILE A 78 4.52 5.33 -6.54
CA ILE A 78 5.46 5.15 -7.66
C ILE A 78 5.41 3.70 -8.16
N LEU A 79 5.48 2.72 -7.25
CA LEU A 79 5.38 1.31 -7.59
C LEU A 79 4.03 0.96 -8.21
N LEU A 80 2.92 1.54 -7.72
CA LEU A 80 1.61 1.34 -8.33
C LEU A 80 1.61 1.78 -9.79
N TRP A 81 2.15 2.96 -10.09
CA TRP A 81 2.17 3.51 -11.44
C TRP A 81 3.09 2.72 -12.38
N TYR A 82 4.37 2.58 -12.01
CA TYR A 82 5.36 1.91 -12.85
C TYR A 82 5.12 0.40 -12.92
N GLY A 83 4.68 -0.22 -11.82
CA GLY A 83 4.29 -1.62 -11.77
C GLY A 83 3.09 -1.90 -12.66
N SER A 84 2.03 -1.09 -12.60
CA SER A 84 0.87 -1.26 -13.49
C SER A 84 1.25 -1.13 -14.97
N LYS A 85 2.08 -0.14 -15.31
CA LYS A 85 2.59 0.03 -16.67
C LYS A 85 3.38 -1.20 -17.13
N TRP A 86 4.28 -1.70 -16.27
CA TRP A 86 5.11 -2.85 -16.60
C TRP A 86 4.30 -4.16 -16.75
N LEU A 87 3.35 -4.40 -15.84
CA LEU A 87 2.41 -5.53 -15.95
C LEU A 87 1.71 -5.51 -17.30
N VAL A 88 1.17 -4.36 -17.68
CA VAL A 88 0.36 -4.20 -18.87
C VAL A 88 1.16 -4.34 -20.17
N THR A 89 2.46 -4.03 -20.17
CA THR A 89 3.34 -4.31 -21.31
C THR A 89 3.63 -5.81 -21.53
N THR A 90 3.31 -6.67 -20.56
CA THR A 90 3.58 -8.11 -20.66
C THR A 90 2.48 -8.81 -21.47
N THR A 91 2.84 -9.38 -22.62
CA THR A 91 1.88 -9.99 -23.57
C THR A 91 1.50 -11.43 -23.22
N SER A 92 2.35 -12.13 -22.46
CA SER A 92 2.12 -13.52 -22.06
C SER A 92 1.37 -13.59 -20.74
N PRO A 93 0.23 -14.32 -20.64
CA PRO A 93 -0.55 -14.40 -19.42
C PRO A 93 0.19 -15.11 -18.27
N SER A 94 1.07 -16.07 -18.58
CA SER A 94 1.89 -16.73 -17.55
C SER A 94 2.96 -15.80 -16.99
N GLU A 95 3.59 -14.99 -17.85
CA GLU A 95 4.58 -13.99 -17.44
C GLU A 95 3.92 -12.84 -16.68
N LEU A 96 2.69 -12.44 -17.06
CA LEU A 96 1.93 -11.39 -16.41
C LEU A 96 1.69 -11.70 -14.92
N VAL A 97 1.25 -12.91 -14.61
CA VAL A 97 1.02 -13.35 -13.22
C VAL A 97 2.34 -13.45 -12.46
N LEU A 98 3.39 -14.02 -13.09
CA LEU A 98 4.70 -14.14 -12.46
C LEU A 98 5.30 -12.77 -12.12
N ASN A 99 5.18 -11.80 -13.03
CA ASN A 99 5.61 -10.42 -12.86
C ASN A 99 4.86 -9.71 -11.74
N ALA A 100 3.55 -9.94 -11.62
CA ALA A 100 2.75 -9.39 -10.53
C ALA A 100 3.15 -9.97 -9.17
N VAL A 101 3.36 -11.29 -9.08
CA VAL A 101 3.83 -11.94 -7.83
C VAL A 101 5.22 -11.43 -7.45
N ALA A 102 6.13 -11.27 -8.42
CA ALA A 102 7.47 -10.73 -8.18
C ALA A 102 7.41 -9.29 -7.64
N LEU A 103 6.55 -8.45 -8.20
CA LEU A 103 6.33 -7.10 -7.68
C LEU A 103 5.74 -7.08 -6.28
N THR A 104 4.81 -8.00 -5.97
CA THR A 104 4.30 -8.15 -4.60
C THR A 104 5.41 -8.54 -3.63
N TYR A 105 6.27 -9.49 -4.03
CA TYR A 105 7.44 -9.88 -3.24
C TYR A 105 8.38 -8.70 -2.97
N VAL A 106 8.61 -7.83 -3.96
CA VAL A 106 9.43 -6.61 -3.78
C VAL A 106 8.89 -5.70 -2.67
N MET A 107 7.57 -5.66 -2.47
CA MET A 107 6.97 -4.87 -1.38
C MET A 107 7.15 -5.48 0.00
N GLU A 108 7.49 -6.77 0.10
CA GLU A 108 7.72 -7.46 1.39
C GLU A 108 9.20 -7.48 1.77
N ILE A 109 10.10 -7.04 0.88
CA ILE A 109 11.55 -7.08 1.09
C ILE A 109 11.99 -6.20 2.27
N ASP A 110 11.36 -5.05 2.49
CA ASP A 110 11.70 -4.15 3.60
C ASP A 110 11.46 -4.81 4.96
N GLU A 111 10.35 -5.52 5.11
CA GLU A 111 10.04 -6.31 6.31
C GLU A 111 11.02 -7.47 6.48
N LEU A 112 11.37 -8.18 5.39
CA LEU A 112 12.39 -9.24 5.44
C LEU A 112 13.76 -8.72 5.87
N ILE A 113 14.18 -7.56 5.35
CA ILE A 113 15.42 -6.90 5.73
C ILE A 113 15.37 -6.48 7.20
N PHE A 114 14.26 -5.92 7.66
CA PHE A 114 14.07 -5.56 9.06
C PHE A 114 14.24 -6.79 9.97
N GLN A 115 13.58 -7.90 9.65
CA GLN A 115 13.69 -9.15 10.40
C GLN A 115 15.11 -9.74 10.39
N ALA A 116 15.86 -9.56 9.30
CA ALA A 116 17.23 -10.05 9.19
C ALA A 116 18.25 -9.20 9.98
N ILE A 117 18.07 -7.87 10.01
CA ILE A 117 19.03 -6.94 10.60
C ILE A 117 18.77 -6.70 12.09
N VAL A 118 17.52 -6.73 12.53
CA VAL A 118 17.16 -6.33 13.90
C VAL A 118 17.68 -7.35 14.93
N PRO A 119 18.49 -6.93 15.92
CA PRO A 119 18.98 -7.83 16.97
C PRO A 119 17.82 -8.43 17.79
N LYS A 120 17.96 -9.69 18.21
CA LYS A 120 16.97 -10.39 19.05
C LYS A 120 16.55 -9.62 20.30
N GLN A 121 17.45 -8.81 20.86
CA GLN A 121 17.18 -7.96 22.02
C GLN A 121 16.08 -6.92 21.75
N VAL A 122 16.14 -6.27 20.58
CA VAL A 122 15.13 -5.29 20.16
C VAL A 122 13.81 -6.00 19.85
N SER A 123 13.87 -7.17 19.21
CA SER A 123 12.68 -8.00 18.96
C SER A 123 11.98 -8.41 20.26
N VAL A 124 12.73 -8.80 21.30
CA VAL A 124 12.18 -9.12 22.63
C VAL A 124 11.58 -7.89 23.29
N ILE A 125 12.18 -6.71 23.15
CA ILE A 125 11.59 -5.46 23.68
C ILE A 125 10.28 -5.14 22.94
N ILE A 126 10.25 -5.24 21.61
CA ILE A 126 9.04 -5.05 20.79
C ILE A 126 7.96 -6.08 21.14
N SER A 127 8.31 -7.34 21.38
CA SER A 127 7.35 -8.40 21.71
C SER A 127 6.80 -8.30 23.13
N ASN A 128 7.52 -7.64 24.05
CA ASN A 128 7.09 -7.43 25.44
C ASN A 128 6.49 -6.04 25.67
N LEU A 129 6.49 -5.18 24.64
CA LEU A 129 5.70 -3.95 24.65
C LEU A 129 4.23 -4.35 24.49
N ASP A 130 3.36 -3.80 25.35
CA ASP A 130 1.92 -3.97 25.17
C ASP A 130 1.56 -3.51 23.76
N PRO A 131 0.74 -4.29 23.01
CA PRO A 131 0.28 -3.87 21.70
C PRO A 131 -0.31 -2.49 21.86
N LEU A 132 0.14 -1.55 21.03
CA LEU A 132 -0.33 -0.17 21.01
C LEU A 132 -1.86 -0.18 21.04
N ALA A 133 -2.42 0.03 22.23
CA ALA A 133 -3.84 -0.10 22.43
C ALA A 133 -4.47 1.06 21.67
N LEU A 134 -5.12 0.76 20.55
CA LEU A 134 -5.99 1.68 19.82
C LEU A 134 -7.17 2.20 20.66
N TYR A 135 -7.20 1.95 21.97
CA TYR A 135 -8.42 1.99 22.76
C TYR A 135 -8.18 2.08 24.28
N SER A 136 -8.31 3.28 24.86
CA SER A 136 -8.83 3.41 26.24
C SER A 136 -9.34 4.82 26.57
N GLY A 137 -10.12 5.45 25.68
CA GLY A 137 -10.71 6.76 26.03
C GLY A 137 -11.60 7.49 25.04
N ARG A 138 -11.77 7.03 23.79
CA ARG A 138 -12.68 7.70 22.84
C ARG A 138 -14.14 7.26 23.05
N PRO A 139 -15.12 8.19 23.11
CA PRO A 139 -16.52 7.86 23.30
C PRO A 139 -17.03 6.95 22.18
N ARG A 140 -17.91 6.02 22.57
CA ARG A 140 -18.53 4.93 21.78
C ARG A 140 -19.14 5.33 20.43
N PHE A 141 -19.30 6.63 20.16
CA PHE A 141 -19.88 7.18 18.93
C PHE A 141 -18.96 7.06 17.69
N LEU A 142 -17.64 7.04 17.86
CA LEU A 142 -16.67 6.91 16.74
C LEU A 142 -16.29 5.44 16.42
N ARG A 143 -16.97 4.46 17.03
CA ARG A 143 -16.68 3.02 16.87
C ARG A 143 -17.30 2.42 15.60
N GLU A 144 -18.01 3.23 14.81
CA GLU A 144 -18.67 2.86 13.54
C GLU A 144 -18.02 3.50 12.29
N GLU A 145 -16.79 4.00 12.38
CA GLU A 145 -16.08 4.66 11.26
C GLU A 145 -15.37 3.69 10.28
N ILE A 146 -15.81 2.43 10.21
CA ILE A 146 -15.65 1.63 8.99
C ILE A 146 -17.05 1.43 8.45
N PRO A 147 -17.42 2.20 7.40
CA PRO A 147 -16.83 1.88 6.11
C PRO A 147 -16.34 3.07 5.28
N PHE A 148 -16.30 4.32 5.78
CA PHE A 148 -15.95 5.45 4.90
C PHE A 148 -14.50 5.40 4.38
N ARG A 149 -13.50 5.13 5.22
CA ARG A 149 -12.09 5.01 4.76
C ARG A 149 -11.86 3.80 3.86
N ALA A 150 -12.48 2.66 4.17
CA ALA A 150 -12.38 1.44 3.38
C ALA A 150 -13.10 1.56 2.03
N ILE A 151 -14.29 2.18 2.01
CA ILE A 151 -15.04 2.49 0.79
C ILE A 151 -14.30 3.54 -0.02
N THR A 152 -13.79 4.61 0.61
CA THR A 152 -13.05 5.67 -0.11
C THR A 152 -11.79 5.10 -0.76
N SER A 153 -11.01 4.28 -0.05
CA SER A 153 -9.85 3.60 -0.63
C SER A 153 -10.25 2.63 -1.74
N ALA A 154 -11.29 1.81 -1.56
CA ALA A 154 -11.79 0.91 -2.60
C ALA A 154 -12.30 1.67 -3.84
N PHE A 155 -12.96 2.81 -3.65
CA PHE A 155 -13.47 3.66 -4.71
C PHE A 155 -12.34 4.33 -5.50
N VAL A 156 -11.31 4.83 -4.82
CA VAL A 156 -10.11 5.39 -5.46
C VAL A 156 -9.37 4.32 -6.27
N ILE A 157 -9.22 3.11 -5.73
CA ILE A 157 -8.63 1.97 -6.45
C ILE A 157 -9.46 1.63 -7.69
N PHE A 158 -10.78 1.53 -7.52
CA PHE A 158 -11.68 1.20 -8.61
C PHE A 158 -11.57 2.24 -9.74
N ILE A 159 -11.58 3.53 -9.40
CA ILE A 159 -11.36 4.62 -10.36
C ILE A 159 -9.99 4.48 -11.03
N PHE A 160 -8.92 4.26 -10.26
CA PHE A 160 -7.57 4.11 -10.81
C PHE A 160 -7.50 2.95 -11.81
N VAL A 161 -8.00 1.77 -11.43
CA VAL A 161 -8.01 0.57 -12.28
C VAL A 161 -8.87 0.78 -13.52
N VAL A 162 -10.05 1.41 -13.38
CA VAL A 162 -10.93 1.71 -14.52
C VAL A 162 -10.23 2.68 -15.47
N ILE A 163 -9.71 3.81 -15.00
CA ILE A 163 -8.97 4.78 -15.83
C ILE A 163 -7.80 4.10 -16.53
N PHE A 164 -6.99 3.32 -15.82
CA PHE A 164 -5.82 2.66 -16.38
C PHE A 164 -6.22 1.62 -17.43
N SER A 165 -7.28 0.84 -17.16
CA SER A 165 -7.79 -0.16 -18.09
C SER A 165 -8.45 0.45 -19.34
N THR A 166 -9.18 1.56 -19.22
CA THR A 166 -9.89 2.19 -20.34
C THR A 166 -8.94 2.99 -21.22
N THR A 167 -8.02 3.75 -20.63
CA THR A 167 -6.98 4.48 -21.40
C THR A 167 -6.08 3.53 -22.15
N PHE A 168 -5.73 2.38 -21.55
CA PHE A 168 -4.90 1.38 -22.20
C PHE A 168 -5.65 0.54 -23.25
N LEU A 169 -6.93 0.19 -23.02
CA LEU A 169 -7.73 -0.50 -24.04
C LEU A 169 -7.90 0.35 -25.29
N GLU A 170 -8.08 1.66 -25.12
CA GLU A 170 -8.24 2.62 -26.20
C GLU A 170 -6.95 2.74 -27.01
N ASP A 171 -5.81 2.89 -26.33
CA ASP A 171 -4.48 2.96 -26.96
C ASP A 171 -4.12 1.67 -27.75
N HIS A 172 -4.51 0.50 -27.23
CA HIS A 172 -4.31 -0.76 -27.93
C HIS A 172 -5.23 -0.93 -29.15
N HIS A 173 -6.44 -0.38 -29.09
CA HIS A 173 -7.38 -0.43 -30.22
C HIS A 173 -6.90 0.46 -31.37
N GLU A 174 -6.38 1.65 -31.06
CA GLU A 174 -5.83 2.57 -32.05
C GLU A 174 -4.63 1.99 -32.79
N HIS A 175 -3.69 1.34 -32.08
CA HIS A 175 -2.54 0.69 -32.71
C HIS A 175 -2.95 -0.48 -33.61
N VAL A 176 -3.89 -1.32 -33.16
CA VAL A 176 -4.37 -2.46 -33.96
C VAL A 176 -5.12 -1.98 -35.21
N GLN A 177 -5.91 -0.91 -35.10
CA GLN A 177 -6.60 -0.32 -36.26
C GLN A 177 -5.62 0.37 -37.23
N ALA A 178 -4.59 1.06 -36.71
CA ALA A 178 -3.59 1.72 -37.54
C ALA A 178 -2.80 0.70 -38.38
N VAL A 179 -2.39 -0.42 -37.76
CA VAL A 179 -1.71 -1.52 -38.47
C VAL A 179 -2.64 -2.18 -39.49
N ALA A 180 -3.90 -2.45 -39.13
CA ALA A 180 -4.88 -3.01 -40.08
C ALA A 180 -5.09 -2.11 -41.30
N ARG A 181 -5.21 -0.79 -41.11
CA ARG A 181 -5.32 0.17 -42.23
C ARG A 181 -4.08 0.21 -43.11
N SER A 182 -2.88 0.08 -42.54
CA SER A 182 -1.64 0.05 -43.33
C SER A 182 -1.55 -1.18 -44.25
N LEU A 183 -2.03 -2.34 -43.78
CA LEU A 183 -2.07 -3.58 -44.56
C LEU A 183 -3.13 -3.53 -45.69
N ASP A 184 -4.26 -2.85 -45.46
CA ASP A 184 -5.27 -2.59 -46.51
C ASP A 184 -4.75 -1.61 -47.58
N CYS A 185 -3.92 -0.62 -47.22
CA CYS A 185 -3.32 0.30 -48.19
C CYS A 185 -2.22 -0.35 -49.06
N ASP A 186 -1.50 -1.34 -48.55
CA ASP A 186 -0.43 -2.05 -49.28
C ASP A 186 -0.96 -3.18 -50.21
N ASN A 187 -2.24 -3.58 -50.08
CA ASN A 187 -2.91 -4.50 -51.01
C ASN A 187 -4.08 -3.81 -51.72
N PRO A 188 -3.85 -2.89 -52.67
CA PRO A 188 -4.90 -2.37 -53.52
C PRO A 188 -5.32 -3.47 -54.50
N VAL A 189 -6.46 -4.10 -54.24
CA VAL A 189 -7.17 -4.96 -55.19
C VAL A 189 -7.79 -4.11 -56.30
#